data_AF-A0A158EBU0-F1
#
_entry.id   AF-A0A158EBU0-F1
#
_cell.length_a   1.000
_cell.length_b   1.000
_cell.length_c   1.000
_cell.angle_alpha   90.00
_cell.angle_beta   90.00
_cell.angle_gamma   90.00
#
_symmetry.space_group_name_H-M   'P 1'
#
loop_
_entity.id
_entity.type
_entity.pdbx_description
1 polymer ?
#
loop_
_entity_poly.entity_id
_entity_poly.type
_entity_poly.pdbx_seq_one_letter_code
_entity_poly.pdbx_strand_id
1 'polypeptide(L)'
;MTDGFYATKQAVEASIAANPIPTPKKPTKLPPSQILFMTELFQHRLEKGWESDKHIATLKRVVKGGDTLEPLTVFWTGTGWTCIDGHHRADAYEAADFKGRIPVTVFDGSLDEAITHAAMTNSRDKLPMKPEEKTHAAWRLTVLTPDVSINDVHKATTVAKSRISDMRKVRDFIIDNHGKEYAADLRWREAWSLWKGAHKDDDVGSDDWVEREAQKLAERLRKTFGKELERNPEVTWRALDMYSPNLVERISKWLGVDWVNPEELEF
;
A
#
# COMPACT_ATOMS: atom_id res chain seq x y z
N MET A 1 -21.20 -16.04 -3.08
CA MET A 1 -20.04 -15.79 -2.22
C MET A 1 -18.91 -15.49 -3.16
N THR A 2 -18.48 -14.24 -3.26
CA THR A 2 -17.26 -13.89 -4.00
C THR A 2 -16.11 -14.42 -3.18
N ASP A 3 -15.46 -15.49 -3.64
CA ASP A 3 -14.25 -15.99 -2.99
C ASP A 3 -13.25 -14.84 -2.91
N GLY A 4 -12.85 -14.48 -1.68
CA GLY A 4 -11.97 -13.35 -1.43
C GLY A 4 -10.63 -13.55 -2.16
N PHE A 5 -9.99 -12.45 -2.56
CA PHE A 5 -8.72 -12.47 -3.30
C PHE A 5 -7.64 -13.36 -2.66
N TYR A 6 -7.63 -13.46 -1.32
CA TYR A 6 -6.73 -14.34 -0.59
C TYR A 6 -7.00 -15.83 -0.87
N ALA A 7 -8.26 -16.25 -0.87
CA ALA A 7 -8.66 -17.61 -1.23
C ALA A 7 -8.26 -17.93 -2.69
N THR A 8 -8.42 -16.98 -3.60
CA THR A 8 -7.96 -17.12 -5.00
C THR A 8 -6.45 -17.33 -5.07
N LYS A 9 -5.66 -16.56 -4.30
CA LYS A 9 -4.20 -16.72 -4.24
C LYS A 9 -3.82 -18.11 -3.74
N GLN A 10 -4.43 -18.59 -2.64
CA GLN A 10 -4.16 -19.92 -2.09
C GLN A 10 -4.51 -21.04 -3.07
N ALA A 11 -5.64 -20.92 -3.79
CA ALA A 11 -6.02 -21.88 -4.80
C ALA A 11 -5.00 -21.95 -5.95
N VAL A 12 -4.46 -20.80 -6.37
CA VAL A 12 -3.41 -20.74 -7.39
C VAL A 12 -2.09 -21.31 -6.88
N GLU A 13 -1.69 -21.04 -5.64
CA GLU A 13 -0.50 -21.65 -5.02
C GLU A 13 -0.61 -23.18 -4.99
N ALA A 14 -1.76 -23.71 -4.55
CA ALA A 14 -2.02 -25.15 -4.55
C ALA A 14 -1.98 -25.74 -5.96
N SER A 15 -2.55 -25.04 -6.95
CA SER A 15 -2.53 -25.44 -8.36
C SER A 15 -1.12 -25.48 -8.95
N ILE A 16 -0.28 -24.49 -8.65
CA ILE A 16 1.13 -24.44 -9.08
C ILE A 16 1.92 -25.59 -8.45
N ALA A 17 1.69 -25.86 -7.16
CA ALA A 17 2.35 -26.97 -6.47
C ALA A 17 1.95 -28.34 -7.03
N ALA A 18 0.68 -28.50 -7.42
CA ALA A 18 0.16 -29.75 -7.98
C ALA A 18 0.56 -29.99 -9.44
N ASN A 19 0.76 -28.92 -10.23
CA ASN A 19 0.92 -29.02 -11.68
C ASN A 19 2.23 -28.39 -12.16
N PRO A 20 3.21 -29.19 -12.59
CA PRO A 20 4.47 -28.67 -13.10
C PRO A 20 4.27 -27.87 -14.39
N ILE A 21 5.15 -26.89 -14.63
CA ILE A 21 5.14 -26.08 -15.85
C ILE A 21 5.25 -27.00 -17.08
N PRO A 22 4.35 -26.86 -18.07
CA PRO A 22 4.33 -27.70 -19.26
C PRO A 22 5.55 -27.43 -20.15
N THR A 23 5.91 -28.40 -20.98
CA THR A 23 6.95 -28.25 -22.00
C THR A 23 6.34 -27.70 -23.30
N PRO A 24 6.91 -26.65 -23.93
CA PRO A 24 8.10 -25.90 -23.52
C PRO A 24 7.82 -24.99 -22.33
N LYS A 25 8.77 -24.92 -21.39
CA LYS A 25 8.66 -24.06 -20.18
C LYS A 25 8.65 -22.57 -20.48
N LYS A 26 9.09 -22.16 -21.68
CA LYS A 26 9.14 -20.77 -22.14
C LYS A 26 8.55 -20.67 -23.54
N PRO A 27 7.22 -20.79 -23.71
CA PRO A 27 6.60 -20.51 -25.00
C PRO A 27 6.90 -19.08 -25.41
N THR A 28 7.22 -18.86 -26.68
CA THR A 28 7.36 -17.52 -27.27
C THR A 28 6.08 -17.08 -28.00
N LYS A 29 5.17 -18.03 -28.29
CA LYS A 29 3.88 -17.78 -28.92
C LYS A 29 2.81 -18.75 -28.43
N LEU A 30 1.63 -18.26 -28.06
CA LEU A 30 0.48 -19.05 -27.63
C LEU A 30 -0.77 -18.73 -28.48
N PRO A 31 -1.63 -19.71 -28.79
CA PRO A 31 -2.95 -19.41 -29.33
C PRO A 31 -3.79 -18.68 -28.26
N PRO A 32 -4.73 -17.80 -28.65
CA PRO A 32 -5.59 -17.07 -27.72
C PRO A 32 -6.32 -17.98 -26.72
N SER A 33 -6.77 -19.16 -27.18
CA SER A 33 -7.46 -20.15 -26.33
C SER A 33 -6.60 -20.78 -25.24
N GLN A 34 -5.28 -20.62 -25.27
CA GLN A 34 -4.35 -21.11 -24.23
C GLN A 34 -3.89 -20.01 -23.27
N ILE A 35 -4.41 -18.79 -23.42
CA ILE A 35 -4.10 -17.66 -22.54
C ILE A 35 -5.30 -17.45 -21.63
N LEU A 36 -5.09 -17.66 -20.33
CA LEU A 36 -6.10 -17.48 -19.29
C LEU A 36 -6.03 -16.05 -18.74
N PHE A 37 -7.13 -15.59 -18.14
CA PHE A 37 -7.23 -14.30 -17.47
C PHE A 37 -7.74 -14.50 -16.05
N MET A 38 -6.94 -14.07 -15.06
CA MET A 38 -7.32 -14.05 -13.65
C MET A 38 -7.32 -12.60 -13.17
N THR A 39 -8.33 -11.86 -13.62
CA THR A 39 -8.48 -10.42 -13.37
C THR A 39 -8.52 -10.10 -11.88
N GLU A 40 -9.15 -10.96 -11.08
CA GLU A 40 -9.15 -10.90 -9.62
C GLU A 40 -7.74 -10.73 -9.06
N LEU A 41 -6.76 -11.54 -9.51
CA LEU A 41 -5.38 -11.56 -9.01
C LEU A 41 -4.46 -10.53 -9.67
N PHE A 42 -4.59 -10.34 -10.99
CA PHE A 42 -3.61 -9.59 -11.78
C PHE A 42 -4.13 -8.24 -12.32
N GLN A 43 -5.42 -7.93 -12.14
CA GLN A 43 -6.04 -6.68 -12.59
C GLN A 43 -6.67 -5.90 -11.41
N HIS A 44 -5.88 -5.04 -10.77
CA HIS A 44 -6.31 -4.33 -9.55
C HIS A 44 -7.20 -3.09 -9.78
N ARG A 45 -7.62 -2.77 -11.01
CA ARG A 45 -8.40 -1.55 -11.30
C ARG A 45 -9.65 -1.83 -12.15
N LEU A 46 -10.77 -1.25 -11.72
CA LEU A 46 -11.95 -1.00 -12.56
C LEU A 46 -11.63 0.20 -13.47
N GLU A 47 -11.37 -0.04 -14.75
CA GLU A 47 -11.03 1.05 -15.67
C GLU A 47 -12.23 1.95 -16.00
N LYS A 48 -11.96 3.23 -16.26
CA LYS A 48 -12.91 4.13 -16.92
C LYS A 48 -12.98 3.76 -18.40
N GLY A 49 -14.11 3.19 -18.84
CA GLY A 49 -14.27 2.57 -20.17
C GLY A 49 -13.85 3.42 -21.38
N TRP A 50 -14.09 4.73 -21.37
CA TRP A 50 -13.99 5.55 -22.59
C TRP A 50 -12.57 5.74 -23.19
N GLU A 51 -11.51 5.79 -22.36
CA GLU A 51 -10.12 5.89 -22.83
C GLU A 51 -9.55 4.52 -23.22
N SER A 52 -10.03 3.48 -22.56
CA SER A 52 -9.69 2.09 -22.87
C SER A 52 -10.17 1.73 -24.28
N ASP A 53 -11.42 2.11 -24.62
CA ASP A 53 -12.04 1.82 -25.92
C ASP A 53 -11.28 2.40 -27.12
N LYS A 54 -10.82 3.66 -27.04
CA LYS A 54 -10.06 4.31 -28.13
C LYS A 54 -8.70 3.67 -28.34
N HIS A 55 -8.03 3.30 -27.24
CA HIS A 55 -6.72 2.66 -27.30
C HIS A 55 -6.83 1.23 -27.87
N ILE A 56 -7.80 0.46 -27.39
CA ILE A 56 -8.11 -0.89 -27.91
C ILE A 56 -8.47 -0.83 -29.40
N ALA A 57 -9.27 0.16 -29.83
CA ALA A 57 -9.61 0.34 -31.25
C ALA A 57 -8.39 0.60 -32.15
N THR A 58 -7.38 1.32 -31.63
CA THR A 58 -6.12 1.57 -32.35
C THR A 58 -5.30 0.29 -32.48
N LEU A 59 -5.15 -0.47 -31.39
CA LEU A 59 -4.44 -1.75 -31.38
C LEU A 59 -5.13 -2.80 -32.28
N LYS A 60 -6.47 -2.86 -32.25
CA LYS A 60 -7.27 -3.73 -33.12
C LYS A 60 -7.01 -3.49 -34.60
N ARG A 61 -6.79 -2.23 -35.00
CA ARG A 61 -6.48 -1.89 -36.41
C ARG A 61 -5.14 -2.48 -36.83
N VAL A 62 -4.14 -2.47 -35.95
CA VAL A 62 -2.82 -3.09 -36.20
C VAL A 62 -2.97 -4.61 -36.38
N VAL A 63 -3.70 -5.26 -35.46
CA VAL A 63 -3.94 -6.71 -35.52
C VAL A 63 -4.69 -7.12 -36.80
N LYS A 64 -5.72 -6.35 -37.20
CA LYS A 64 -6.44 -6.60 -38.45
C LYS A 64 -5.60 -6.37 -39.71
N GLY A 65 -4.53 -5.59 -39.61
CA GLY A 65 -3.54 -5.40 -40.69
C GLY A 65 -2.62 -6.61 -40.90
N GLY A 66 -2.68 -7.62 -40.03
CA GLY A 66 -1.87 -8.83 -40.10
C GLY A 66 -0.64 -8.81 -39.20
N ASP A 67 -0.37 -7.70 -38.52
CA ASP A 67 0.77 -7.54 -37.61
C ASP A 67 0.45 -8.03 -36.18
N THR A 68 1.48 -8.49 -35.47
CA THR A 68 1.38 -8.81 -34.04
C THR A 68 1.84 -7.63 -33.20
N LEU A 69 1.17 -7.41 -32.06
CA LEU A 69 1.56 -6.43 -31.06
C LEU A 69 2.78 -6.90 -30.26
N GLU A 70 3.29 -6.03 -29.39
CA GLU A 70 4.30 -6.40 -28.41
C GLU A 70 3.83 -7.59 -27.54
N PRO A 71 4.75 -8.48 -27.13
CA PRO A 71 4.40 -9.69 -26.39
C PRO A 71 3.54 -9.43 -25.15
N LEU A 72 2.62 -10.35 -24.86
CA LEU A 72 1.96 -10.41 -23.55
C LEU A 72 2.90 -11.02 -22.53
N THR A 73 2.89 -10.51 -21.29
CA THR A 73 3.60 -11.18 -20.20
C THR A 73 2.69 -12.23 -19.59
N VAL A 74 3.15 -13.48 -19.55
CA VAL A 74 2.38 -14.62 -19.03
C VAL A 74 3.09 -15.31 -17.86
N PHE A 75 2.30 -15.88 -16.97
CA PHE A 75 2.77 -16.64 -15.81
C PHE A 75 2.01 -17.98 -15.71
N TRP A 76 2.70 -19.04 -15.28
CA TRP A 76 2.08 -20.35 -15.12
C TRP A 76 1.34 -20.43 -13.77
N THR A 77 0.03 -20.67 -13.80
CA THR A 77 -0.83 -20.74 -12.60
C THR A 77 -1.21 -22.18 -12.23
N GLY A 78 -0.50 -23.18 -12.76
CA GLY A 78 -0.83 -24.60 -12.58
C GLY A 78 -1.95 -25.13 -13.48
N THR A 79 -2.89 -24.26 -13.87
CA THR A 79 -3.99 -24.61 -14.80
C THR A 79 -3.74 -24.18 -16.24
N GLY A 80 -2.84 -23.22 -16.47
CA GLY A 80 -2.58 -22.63 -17.77
C GLY A 80 -1.62 -21.46 -17.73
N TRP A 81 -1.30 -20.93 -18.90
CA TRP A 81 -0.56 -19.68 -19.04
C TRP A 81 -1.53 -18.51 -18.85
N THR A 82 -1.37 -17.77 -17.76
CA THR A 82 -2.25 -16.65 -17.40
C THR A 82 -1.58 -15.33 -17.76
N CYS A 83 -2.31 -14.42 -18.41
CA CYS A 83 -1.84 -13.07 -18.72
C CYS A 83 -1.72 -12.26 -17.42
N ILE A 84 -0.53 -11.74 -17.14
CA ILE A 84 -0.27 -10.88 -15.98
C ILE A 84 0.01 -9.43 -16.38
N ASP A 85 0.39 -9.19 -17.64
CA ASP A 85 0.54 -7.86 -18.23
C ASP A 85 0.25 -7.89 -19.74
N GLY A 86 -0.30 -6.77 -20.24
CA GLY A 86 -0.75 -6.61 -21.63
C GLY A 86 -2.24 -6.82 -21.86
N HIS A 87 -3.09 -6.67 -20.84
CA HIS A 87 -4.54 -6.88 -20.95
C HIS A 87 -5.19 -6.10 -22.11
N HIS A 88 -4.86 -4.82 -22.35
CA HIS A 88 -5.39 -4.08 -23.51
C HIS A 88 -4.95 -4.67 -24.87
N ARG A 89 -3.76 -5.26 -24.95
CA ARG A 89 -3.29 -5.95 -26.15
C ARG A 89 -4.07 -7.26 -26.33
N ALA A 90 -4.34 -7.97 -25.23
CA ALA A 90 -5.20 -9.15 -25.25
C ALA A 90 -6.63 -8.82 -25.71
N ASP A 91 -7.25 -7.77 -25.15
CA ASP A 91 -8.58 -7.29 -25.56
C ASP A 91 -8.61 -6.90 -27.05
N ALA A 92 -7.52 -6.31 -27.57
CA ALA A 92 -7.40 -5.98 -28.98
C ALA A 92 -7.34 -7.22 -29.89
N TYR A 93 -6.65 -8.28 -29.46
CA TYR A 93 -6.62 -9.57 -30.17
C TYR A 93 -8.00 -10.24 -30.18
N GLU A 94 -8.69 -10.24 -29.05
CA GLU A 94 -10.06 -10.75 -28.92
C GLU A 94 -11.02 -9.96 -29.80
N ALA A 95 -11.00 -8.63 -29.71
CA ALA A 95 -11.85 -7.76 -30.50
C ALA A 95 -11.56 -7.85 -32.02
N ALA A 96 -10.37 -8.29 -32.41
CA ALA A 96 -9.98 -8.53 -33.81
C ALA A 96 -10.36 -9.93 -34.32
N ASP A 97 -10.89 -10.81 -33.47
CA ASP A 97 -11.12 -12.24 -33.74
C ASP A 97 -9.86 -12.96 -34.27
N PHE A 98 -8.70 -12.60 -33.72
CA PHE A 98 -7.42 -13.10 -34.21
C PHE A 98 -7.28 -14.62 -33.99
N LYS A 99 -7.00 -15.37 -35.07
CA LYS A 99 -6.84 -16.84 -35.03
C LYS A 99 -5.39 -17.32 -35.01
N GLY A 100 -4.43 -16.39 -35.11
CA GLY A 100 -3.01 -16.71 -35.11
C GLY A 100 -2.46 -17.02 -33.72
N ARG A 101 -1.13 -17.13 -33.60
CA ARG A 101 -0.46 -17.26 -32.30
C ARG A 101 0.01 -15.88 -31.82
N ILE A 102 -0.39 -15.52 -30.61
CA ILE A 102 -0.01 -14.27 -29.94
C ILE A 102 1.41 -14.41 -29.39
N PRO A 103 2.31 -13.44 -29.63
CA PRO A 103 3.62 -13.44 -29.00
C PRO A 103 3.50 -13.27 -27.49
N VAL A 104 4.26 -14.06 -26.73
CA VAL A 104 4.25 -14.03 -25.26
C VAL A 104 5.67 -14.08 -24.70
N THR A 105 5.86 -13.48 -23.53
CA THR A 105 7.06 -13.56 -22.71
C THR A 105 6.70 -14.18 -21.37
N VAL A 106 7.44 -15.19 -20.94
CA VAL A 106 7.21 -15.82 -19.63
C VAL A 106 7.88 -15.01 -18.53
N PHE A 107 7.13 -14.74 -17.46
CA PHE A 107 7.66 -14.19 -16.22
C PHE A 107 8.24 -15.32 -15.36
N ASP A 108 9.55 -15.27 -15.12
CA ASP A 108 10.32 -16.30 -14.40
C ASP A 108 10.46 -15.99 -12.89
N GLY A 109 9.35 -15.77 -12.19
CA GLY A 109 9.34 -15.47 -10.74
C GLY A 109 8.35 -16.31 -9.93
N SER A 110 8.23 -16.02 -8.65
CA SER A 110 7.18 -16.54 -7.77
C SER A 110 5.81 -15.91 -8.07
N LEU A 111 4.74 -16.50 -7.55
CA LEU A 111 3.39 -15.91 -7.66
C LEU A 111 3.35 -14.51 -7.04
N ASP A 112 4.06 -14.29 -5.92
CA ASP A 112 4.13 -13.00 -5.24
C ASP A 112 4.84 -11.94 -6.10
N GLU A 113 5.95 -12.33 -6.73
CA GLU A 113 6.66 -11.47 -7.68
C GLU A 113 5.81 -11.20 -8.93
N ALA A 114 5.02 -12.16 -9.41
CA ALA A 114 4.14 -11.98 -10.57
C ALA A 114 2.98 -11.01 -10.26
N ILE A 115 2.34 -11.14 -9.09
CA ILE A 115 1.31 -10.20 -8.61
C ILE A 115 1.90 -8.79 -8.47
N THR A 116 3.09 -8.69 -7.88
CA THR A 116 3.79 -7.40 -7.72
C THR A 116 4.16 -6.80 -9.07
N HIS A 117 4.66 -7.60 -10.01
CA HIS A 117 4.99 -7.16 -11.37
C HIS A 117 3.76 -6.64 -12.11
N ALA A 118 2.63 -7.36 -12.05
CA ALA A 118 1.37 -6.91 -12.61
C ALA A 118 0.96 -5.53 -12.05
N ALA A 119 1.07 -5.35 -10.73
CA ALA A 119 0.80 -4.06 -10.10
C ALA A 119 1.76 -2.94 -10.56
N MET A 120 3.05 -3.24 -10.73
CA MET A 120 4.07 -2.28 -11.19
C MET A 120 3.82 -1.79 -12.62
N THR A 121 3.57 -2.70 -13.57
CA THR A 121 3.38 -2.33 -14.97
C THR A 121 2.11 -1.49 -15.15
N ASN A 122 1.04 -1.86 -14.43
CA ASN A 122 -0.19 -1.09 -14.40
C ASN A 122 0.00 0.35 -13.88
N SER A 123 0.95 0.58 -12.95
CA SER A 123 1.26 1.93 -12.45
C SER A 123 2.12 2.77 -13.40
N ARG A 124 2.88 2.15 -14.31
CA ARG A 124 3.78 2.84 -15.25
C ARG A 124 3.07 3.29 -16.53
N ASP A 125 2.12 2.50 -17.03
CA ASP A 125 1.63 2.66 -18.39
C ASP A 125 0.52 3.72 -18.56
N LYS A 126 -0.31 4.05 -17.55
CA LYS A 126 -1.44 5.01 -17.73
C LYS A 126 -1.84 5.81 -16.47
N LEU A 127 -2.49 6.96 -16.74
CA LEU A 127 -3.13 8.00 -15.91
C LEU A 127 -3.05 7.90 -14.37
N PRO A 128 -2.79 9.03 -13.67
CA PRO A 128 -2.55 9.06 -12.23
C PRO A 128 -3.71 8.43 -11.43
N MET A 129 -3.41 7.35 -10.71
CA MET A 129 -4.33 6.74 -9.76
C MET A 129 -4.73 7.74 -8.67
N LYS A 130 -5.99 7.68 -8.20
CA LYS A 130 -6.39 8.47 -7.04
C LYS A 130 -5.57 8.05 -5.81
N PRO A 131 -5.24 8.97 -4.88
CA PRO A 131 -4.44 8.64 -3.69
C PRO A 131 -5.00 7.47 -2.85
N GLU A 132 -6.33 7.33 -2.80
CA GLU A 132 -7.00 6.25 -2.08
C GLU A 132 -6.80 4.89 -2.76
N GLU A 133 -6.88 4.84 -4.10
CA GLU A 133 -6.64 3.62 -4.89
C GLU A 133 -5.20 3.13 -4.71
N LYS A 134 -4.22 4.05 -4.74
CA LYS A 134 -2.80 3.77 -4.45
C LYS A 134 -2.61 3.13 -3.09
N THR A 135 -3.26 3.70 -2.09
CA THR A 135 -3.13 3.26 -0.69
C THR A 135 -3.79 1.89 -0.48
N HIS A 136 -4.92 1.64 -1.13
CA HIS A 136 -5.58 0.33 -1.11
C HIS A 136 -4.74 -0.76 -1.79
N ALA A 137 -4.19 -0.47 -2.97
CA ALA A 137 -3.30 -1.39 -3.67
C ALA A 137 -2.04 -1.71 -2.84
N ALA A 138 -1.43 -0.70 -2.21
CA ALA A 138 -0.28 -0.89 -1.32
C ALA A 138 -0.61 -1.77 -0.11
N TRP A 139 -1.79 -1.59 0.50
CA TRP A 139 -2.25 -2.45 1.59
C TRP A 139 -2.38 -3.91 1.14
N ARG A 140 -3.08 -4.16 0.02
CA ARG A 140 -3.25 -5.51 -0.54
C ARG A 140 -1.91 -6.19 -0.80
N LEU A 141 -0.99 -5.52 -1.50
CA LEU A 141 0.36 -6.06 -1.73
C LEU A 141 1.06 -6.37 -0.40
N THR A 142 0.99 -5.45 0.57
CA THR A 142 1.63 -5.66 1.89
C THR A 142 1.10 -6.88 2.63
N VAL A 143 -0.20 -7.16 2.55
CA VAL A 143 -0.84 -8.32 3.19
C VAL A 143 -0.49 -9.62 2.45
N LEU A 144 -0.55 -9.59 1.12
CA LEU A 144 -0.59 -10.81 0.30
C LEU A 144 0.80 -11.31 -0.10
N THR A 145 1.75 -10.39 -0.25
CA THR A 145 3.13 -10.67 -0.66
C THR A 145 4.09 -10.31 0.49
N PRO A 146 4.11 -11.08 1.60
CA PRO A 146 4.87 -10.71 2.80
C PRO A 146 6.37 -10.64 2.57
N ASP A 147 6.87 -11.41 1.60
CA ASP A 147 8.30 -11.52 1.26
C ASP A 147 8.79 -10.38 0.34
N VAL A 148 7.86 -9.63 -0.28
CA VAL A 148 8.20 -8.52 -1.18
C VAL A 148 8.66 -7.31 -0.40
N SER A 149 9.77 -6.69 -0.83
CA SER A 149 10.40 -5.58 -0.10
C SER A 149 9.53 -4.31 -0.08
N ILE A 150 9.72 -3.47 0.95
CA ILE A 150 9.07 -2.13 1.02
C ILE A 150 9.38 -1.30 -0.23
N ASN A 151 10.59 -1.44 -0.77
CA ASN A 151 11.02 -0.70 -1.94
C ASN A 151 10.27 -1.13 -3.21
N ASP A 152 9.94 -2.41 -3.34
CA ASP A 152 9.23 -2.92 -4.52
C ASP A 152 7.74 -2.59 -4.44
N VAL A 153 7.13 -2.67 -3.26
CA VAL A 153 5.76 -2.15 -3.03
C VAL A 153 5.70 -0.65 -3.33
N HIS A 154 6.72 0.13 -2.93
CA HIS A 154 6.82 1.55 -3.26
C HIS A 154 6.90 1.78 -4.77
N LYS A 155 7.75 1.04 -5.49
CA LYS A 155 7.83 1.13 -6.95
C LYS A 155 6.52 0.75 -7.62
N ALA A 156 5.80 -0.23 -7.09
CA ALA A 156 4.53 -0.71 -7.63
C ALA A 156 3.38 0.27 -7.44
N THR A 157 3.37 1.02 -6.33
CA THR A 157 2.18 1.79 -5.91
C THR A 157 2.42 3.28 -5.78
N THR A 158 3.68 3.72 -5.77
CA THR A 158 4.14 5.08 -5.47
C THR A 158 3.81 5.58 -4.05
N VAL A 159 3.32 4.70 -3.16
CA VAL A 159 3.04 5.04 -1.75
C VAL A 159 4.36 5.20 -0.99
N ALA A 160 4.43 6.18 -0.08
CA ALA A 160 5.64 6.44 0.70
C ALA A 160 6.10 5.22 1.50
N LYS A 161 7.42 4.97 1.54
CA LYS A 161 8.03 3.83 2.26
C LYS A 161 7.66 3.79 3.74
N SER A 162 7.57 4.94 4.40
CA SER A 162 7.13 5.05 5.80
C SER A 162 5.70 4.54 5.99
N ARG A 163 4.79 4.91 5.08
CA ARG A 163 3.40 4.41 5.11
C ARG A 163 3.34 2.89 4.92
N ILE A 164 4.16 2.33 4.03
CA ILE A 164 4.23 0.88 3.82
C ILE A 164 4.81 0.17 5.06
N SER A 165 5.77 0.79 5.75
CA SER A 165 6.26 0.30 7.05
C SER A 165 5.16 0.26 8.10
N ASP A 166 4.35 1.33 8.21
CA ASP A 166 3.17 1.35 9.09
C ASP A 166 2.15 0.28 8.69
N MET A 167 1.92 0.08 7.38
CA MET A 167 1.06 -1.00 6.88
C MET A 167 1.55 -2.38 7.31
N ARG A 168 2.85 -2.65 7.34
CA ARG A 168 3.37 -3.94 7.84
C ARG A 168 3.07 -4.14 9.33
N LYS A 169 3.27 -3.12 10.16
CA LYS A 169 2.93 -3.19 11.60
C LYS A 169 1.44 -3.47 11.82
N VAL A 170 0.58 -2.74 11.10
CA VAL A 170 -0.88 -2.92 11.17
C VAL A 170 -1.28 -4.29 10.64
N ARG A 171 -0.68 -4.75 9.54
CA ARG A 171 -0.89 -6.10 9.02
C ARG A 171 -0.56 -7.14 10.07
N ASP A 172 0.63 -7.09 10.67
CA ASP A 172 1.08 -8.11 11.63
C ASP A 172 0.11 -8.16 12.82
N PHE A 173 -0.27 -7.00 13.37
CA PHE A 173 -1.31 -6.91 14.39
C PHE A 173 -2.64 -7.56 13.95
N ILE A 174 -3.15 -7.25 12.76
CA ILE A 174 -4.45 -7.79 12.31
C ILE A 174 -4.35 -9.28 12.03
N ILE A 175 -3.25 -9.76 11.44
CA ILE A 175 -3.05 -11.19 11.17
C ILE A 175 -3.01 -11.97 12.48
N ASP A 176 -2.28 -11.47 13.48
CA ASP A 176 -2.13 -12.13 14.78
C ASP A 176 -3.46 -12.20 15.56
N ASN A 177 -4.33 -11.19 15.40
CA ASN A 177 -5.59 -11.10 16.15
C ASN A 177 -6.84 -11.62 15.39
N HIS A 178 -6.82 -11.56 14.07
CA HIS A 178 -8.02 -11.80 13.23
C HIS A 178 -7.75 -12.69 12.00
N GLY A 179 -6.49 -13.03 11.72
CA GLY A 179 -6.11 -13.86 10.58
C GLY A 179 -5.87 -13.10 9.27
N LYS A 180 -5.17 -13.77 8.36
CA LYS A 180 -4.71 -13.19 7.08
C LYS A 180 -5.82 -12.95 6.07
N GLU A 181 -6.84 -13.80 6.05
CA GLU A 181 -8.01 -13.63 5.17
C GLU A 181 -8.75 -12.33 5.50
N TYR A 182 -9.05 -12.11 6.79
CA TYR A 182 -9.67 -10.88 7.25
C TYR A 182 -8.82 -9.64 6.92
N ALA A 183 -7.49 -9.71 7.12
CA ALA A 183 -6.59 -8.63 6.75
C ALA A 183 -6.64 -8.28 5.25
N ALA A 184 -6.83 -9.27 4.38
CA ALA A 184 -6.84 -9.09 2.91
C ALA A 184 -8.11 -8.42 2.39
N ASP A 185 -9.24 -8.59 3.09
CA ASP A 185 -10.53 -8.01 2.72
C ASP A 185 -10.70 -6.56 3.19
N LEU A 186 -9.91 -6.13 4.18
CA LEU A 186 -9.95 -4.77 4.69
C LEU A 186 -9.34 -3.76 3.71
N ARG A 187 -9.89 -2.55 3.71
CA ARG A 187 -9.20 -1.37 3.18
C ARG A 187 -8.25 -0.81 4.22
N TRP A 188 -7.21 -0.11 3.76
CA TRP A 188 -6.24 0.54 4.66
C TRP A 188 -6.89 1.40 5.77
N ARG A 189 -7.94 2.16 5.44
CA ARG A 189 -8.61 3.03 6.43
C ARG A 189 -9.25 2.22 7.57
N GLU A 190 -9.81 1.06 7.25
CA GLU A 190 -10.47 0.17 8.21
C GLU A 190 -9.40 -0.52 9.06
N ALA A 191 -8.37 -1.08 8.42
CA ALA A 191 -7.21 -1.69 9.08
C ALA A 191 -6.53 -0.72 10.06
N TRP A 192 -6.28 0.52 9.63
CA TRP A 192 -5.71 1.57 10.47
C TRP A 192 -6.61 1.96 11.64
N SER A 193 -7.93 1.99 11.43
CA SER A 193 -8.90 2.30 12.49
C SER A 193 -8.94 1.19 13.55
N LEU A 194 -8.86 -0.07 13.14
CA LEU A 194 -8.80 -1.22 14.06
C LEU A 194 -7.53 -1.17 14.89
N TRP A 195 -6.36 -1.01 14.24
CA TRP A 195 -5.08 -0.90 14.92
C TRP A 195 -5.06 0.27 15.91
N LYS A 196 -5.49 1.46 15.48
CA LYS A 196 -5.58 2.63 16.37
C LYS A 196 -6.59 2.46 17.50
N GLY A 197 -7.70 1.76 17.27
CA GLY A 197 -8.70 1.48 18.31
C GLY A 197 -8.13 0.60 19.41
N ALA A 198 -7.33 -0.41 19.04
CA ALA A 198 -6.66 -1.29 19.99
C ALA A 198 -5.50 -0.61 20.74
N HIS A 199 -4.82 0.34 20.11
CA HIS A 199 -3.68 1.06 20.70
C HIS A 199 -4.06 2.44 21.26
N LYS A 200 -5.36 2.71 21.43
CA LYS A 200 -5.86 4.01 21.92
C LYS A 200 -5.61 4.20 23.41
N ASP A 201 -5.59 3.10 24.17
CA ASP A 201 -5.37 3.10 25.62
C ASP A 201 -3.87 2.92 25.98
N ASP A 202 -3.06 2.35 25.09
CA ASP A 202 -1.63 2.10 25.34
C ASP A 202 -0.72 3.31 25.06
N ASP A 203 -1.16 4.28 24.26
CA ASP A 203 -0.33 5.42 23.86
C ASP A 203 -0.57 6.65 24.76
N VAL A 204 -1.75 6.87 25.36
CA VAL A 204 -1.99 8.10 26.14
C VAL A 204 -1.48 7.95 27.58
N GLY A 205 -0.35 8.60 27.89
CA GLY A 205 0.23 8.63 29.23
C GLY A 205 1.41 7.69 29.47
N SER A 206 1.88 6.97 28.44
CA SER A 206 3.17 6.28 28.48
C SER A 206 4.34 7.27 28.44
N ASP A 207 5.49 6.89 29.00
CA ASP A 207 6.70 7.74 28.97
C ASP A 207 7.10 8.14 27.54
N ASP A 208 7.00 7.20 26.59
CA ASP A 208 7.29 7.41 25.17
C ASP A 208 6.33 8.42 24.50
N TRP A 209 5.05 8.42 24.92
CA TRP A 209 4.08 9.39 24.42
C TRP A 209 4.31 10.78 25.00
N VAL A 210 4.58 10.86 26.31
CA VAL A 210 4.89 12.12 26.99
C VAL A 210 6.10 12.77 26.34
N GLU A 211 7.18 12.00 26.12
CA GLU A 211 8.41 12.50 25.49
C GLU A 211 8.17 12.96 24.05
N ARG A 212 7.42 12.19 23.25
CA ARG A 212 7.10 12.54 21.86
C ARG A 212 6.24 13.80 21.76
N GLU A 213 5.22 13.95 22.61
CA GLU A 213 4.38 15.14 22.63
C GLU A 213 5.14 16.36 23.19
N ALA A 214 6.01 16.16 24.18
CA ALA A 214 6.92 17.19 24.67
C ALA A 214 7.86 17.70 23.57
N GLN A 215 8.46 16.80 22.77
CA GLN A 215 9.31 17.19 21.62
C GLN A 215 8.54 17.99 20.57
N LYS A 216 7.31 17.59 20.24
CA LYS A 216 6.46 18.36 19.30
C LYS A 216 6.13 19.75 19.83
N LEU A 217 5.82 19.87 21.12
CA LEU A 217 5.54 21.15 21.75
C LEU A 217 6.79 22.03 21.77
N ALA A 218 7.95 21.48 22.15
CA ALA A 218 9.23 22.20 22.17
C ALA A 218 9.60 22.75 20.78
N GLU A 219 9.45 21.95 19.71
CA GLU A 219 9.75 22.41 18.35
C GLU A 219 8.79 23.52 17.89
N ARG A 220 7.51 23.47 18.29
CA ARG A 220 6.55 24.55 18.02
C ARG A 220 6.91 25.83 18.76
N LEU A 221 7.32 25.72 20.03
CA LEU A 221 7.78 26.86 20.82
C LEU A 221 9.03 27.50 20.19
N ARG A 222 10.03 26.67 19.82
CA ARG A 222 11.25 27.13 19.15
C ARG A 222 10.98 27.82 17.82
N LYS A 223 10.08 27.27 16.99
CA LYS A 223 9.70 27.88 15.71
C LYS A 223 8.97 29.21 15.88
N THR A 224 8.15 29.34 16.91
CA THR A 224 7.30 30.51 17.11
C THR A 224 8.06 31.65 17.80
N PHE A 225 8.85 31.32 18.83
CA PHE A 225 9.47 32.29 19.73
C PHE A 225 11.00 32.34 19.62
N GLY A 226 11.62 31.46 18.82
CA GLY A 226 13.08 31.42 18.67
C GLY A 226 13.79 31.23 20.01
N LYS A 227 14.69 32.16 20.36
CA LYS A 227 15.42 32.19 21.64
C LYS A 227 14.78 33.11 22.69
N GLU A 228 13.62 33.69 22.40
CA GLU A 228 12.99 34.69 23.28
C GLU A 228 12.66 34.10 24.65
N LEU A 229 12.14 32.87 24.68
CA LEU A 229 11.78 32.18 25.92
C LEU A 229 12.99 31.91 26.84
N GLU A 230 14.19 31.78 26.26
CA GLU A 230 15.43 31.53 26.99
C GLU A 230 16.07 32.83 27.52
N ARG A 231 15.86 33.96 26.82
CA ARG A 231 16.53 35.24 27.12
C ARG A 231 16.08 35.87 28.43
N ASN A 232 14.81 35.71 28.78
CA ASN A 232 14.27 36.22 30.03
C ASN A 232 13.32 35.18 30.66
N PRO A 233 13.86 34.27 31.49
CA PRO A 233 13.08 33.23 32.14
C PRO A 233 11.94 33.76 33.02
N GLU A 234 12.11 34.94 33.63
CA GLU A 234 11.08 35.59 34.45
C GLU A 234 9.89 36.03 33.60
N VAL A 235 10.13 36.67 32.46
CA VAL A 235 9.06 37.04 31.52
C VAL A 235 8.37 35.80 30.95
N THR A 236 9.12 34.75 30.62
CA THR A 236 8.57 33.47 30.16
C THR A 236 7.67 32.83 31.20
N TRP A 237 8.12 32.78 32.46
CA TRP A 237 7.30 32.29 33.57
C TRP A 237 6.02 33.12 33.71
N ARG A 238 6.12 34.46 33.73
CA ARG A 238 4.96 35.33 33.91
C ARG A 238 3.95 35.19 32.77
N ALA A 239 4.42 34.98 31.55
CA ALA A 239 3.57 34.68 30.41
C ALA A 239 2.83 33.33 30.55
N LEU A 240 3.50 32.29 31.06
CA LEU A 240 2.87 30.99 31.32
C LEU A 240 1.83 31.04 32.44
N ASP A 241 2.11 31.82 33.49
CA ASP A 241 1.19 32.10 34.60
C ASP A 241 -0.06 32.86 34.12
N MET A 242 0.11 33.92 33.33
CA MET A 242 -1.00 34.64 32.69
C MET A 242 -1.81 33.76 31.73
N TYR A 243 -1.15 32.85 31.00
CA TYR A 243 -1.80 31.92 30.07
C TYR A 243 -2.66 30.87 30.79
N SER A 244 -2.16 30.36 31.91
CA SER A 244 -2.85 29.37 32.72
C SER A 244 -2.37 29.45 34.18
N PRO A 245 -3.12 30.12 35.07
CA PRO A 245 -2.71 30.36 36.46
C PRO A 245 -2.33 29.07 37.23
N ASN A 246 -3.00 27.95 36.91
CA ASN A 246 -2.78 26.68 37.61
C ASN A 246 -1.72 25.79 36.92
N LEU A 247 -1.09 26.25 35.84
CA LEU A 247 -0.15 25.41 35.08
C LEU A 247 1.11 25.13 35.90
N VAL A 248 1.66 26.16 36.54
CA VAL A 248 2.88 26.07 37.34
C VAL A 248 2.66 25.19 38.57
N GLU A 249 1.55 25.37 39.28
CA GLU A 249 1.16 24.53 40.42
C GLU A 249 1.07 23.04 40.01
N ARG A 250 0.47 22.75 38.86
CA ARG A 250 0.36 21.38 38.33
C ARG A 250 1.71 20.79 37.94
N ILE A 251 2.60 21.58 37.34
CA ILE A 251 3.96 21.14 36.99
C ILE A 251 4.75 20.85 38.27
N SER A 252 4.71 21.73 39.26
CA SER A 252 5.42 21.55 40.54
C SER A 252 4.92 20.32 41.29
N LYS A 253 3.59 20.13 41.35
CA LYS A 253 2.99 18.91 41.91
C LYS A 253 3.44 17.64 41.17
N TRP A 254 3.55 17.69 39.84
CA TRP A 254 4.05 16.57 39.05
C TRP A 254 5.53 16.29 39.29
N LEU A 255 6.36 17.33 39.44
CA LEU A 255 7.78 17.23 39.79
C LEU A 255 8.03 16.83 41.25
N GLY A 256 7.00 16.79 42.09
CA GLY A 256 7.13 16.53 43.52
C GLY A 256 7.87 17.64 44.27
N VAL A 257 7.79 18.88 43.78
CA VAL A 257 8.41 20.06 44.40
C VAL A 257 7.33 20.98 44.94
N ASP A 258 7.53 21.49 46.15
CA ASP A 258 6.64 22.50 46.72
C ASP A 258 6.85 23.82 45.99
N TRP A 259 5.80 24.29 45.33
CA TRP A 259 5.81 25.60 44.69
C TRP A 259 5.59 26.67 45.76
N VAL A 260 6.56 27.57 45.88
CA VAL A 260 6.42 28.81 46.65
C VAL A 260 6.29 29.95 45.64
N ASN A 261 5.23 30.72 45.74
CA ASN A 261 5.03 31.87 44.88
C ASN A 261 6.17 32.87 45.08
N PRO A 262 6.95 33.24 44.03
CA PRO A 262 8.01 34.23 44.18
C PRO A 262 7.52 35.60 44.67
N GLU A 263 6.24 35.95 44.43
CA GLU A 263 5.63 37.17 44.95
C GLU A 263 5.29 37.10 46.46
N GLU A 264 5.28 35.89 47.04
CA GLU A 264 5.08 35.65 48.49
C GLU A 264 6.41 35.50 49.25
N LEU A 265 7.54 35.46 48.54
CA LEU A 265 8.87 35.54 49.14
C LEU A 265 9.15 37.02 49.46
N GLU A 266 8.82 37.45 50.68
CA GLU A 266 9.31 38.72 51.23
C GLU A 266 10.85 38.70 51.25
N PHE A 267 11.47 39.58 50.46
CA PHE A 267 12.90 39.92 50.55
C PHE A 267 13.10 41.18 51.38
#